data_AF-A0A5B1LDP5-F1
#
_entry.id   AF-A0A5B1LDP5-F1
#
_cell.length_a   1.000
_cell.length_b   1.000
_cell.length_c   1.000
_cell.angle_alpha   90.00
_cell.angle_beta   90.00
_cell.angle_gamma   90.00
#
_symmetry.space_group_name_H-M   'P 1'
#
loop_
_entity.id
_entity.type
_entity.pdbx_description
1 polymer ?
#
loop_
_entity_poly.entity_id
_entity_poly.type
_entity_poly.pdbx_seq_one_letter_code
_entity_poly.pdbx_strand_id
1 'polypeptide(L)'
;MSTPSDIEREIEEARERLAGTIDQLLYRSSPKTIVSRELAAVKAHYIDAETGEPRTDNIAKTAGIAVGVVALFVVIRKIVR
;
A
#
# COMPACT_ATOMS: atom_id res chain seq x y z
N MET A 1 26.94 -41.82 -15.57
CA MET A 1 25.52 -42.13 -15.33
C MET A 1 25.16 -41.46 -14.03
N SER A 2 24.37 -40.39 -14.04
CA SER A 2 23.90 -39.78 -12.79
C SER A 2 23.09 -40.84 -12.04
N THR A 3 23.49 -41.15 -10.82
CA THR A 3 22.77 -42.11 -9.99
C THR A 3 21.49 -41.44 -9.47
N PRO A 4 20.41 -42.19 -9.16
CA PRO A 4 19.21 -41.60 -8.56
C PRO A 4 19.50 -40.71 -7.34
N SER A 5 20.50 -41.07 -6.54
CA SER A 5 20.98 -40.29 -5.39
C SER A 5 21.59 -38.94 -5.75
N ASP A 6 22.19 -38.78 -6.93
CA ASP A 6 22.73 -37.49 -7.37
C ASP A 6 21.60 -36.49 -7.63
N ILE A 7 20.49 -36.96 -8.21
CA ILE A 7 19.30 -36.14 -8.48
C ILE A 7 18.60 -35.74 -7.18
N GLU A 8 18.49 -36.66 -6.22
CA GLU A 8 17.91 -36.37 -4.90
C GLU A 8 18.70 -35.27 -4.17
N ARG A 9 20.03 -35.34 -4.21
CA ARG A 9 20.89 -34.29 -3.62
C ARG A 9 20.70 -32.95 -4.31
N GLU A 10 20.65 -32.91 -5.64
CA GLU A 10 20.44 -31.67 -6.40
C GLU A 10 19.08 -31.03 -6.09
N ILE A 11 18.04 -31.84 -5.92
CA ILE A 11 16.71 -31.37 -5.53
C ILE A 11 16.75 -30.75 -4.14
N GLU A 12 17.43 -31.38 -3.18
CA GLU A 12 17.51 -30.84 -1.81
C GLU A 12 18.28 -29.52 -1.75
N GLU A 13 19.40 -29.42 -2.48
CA GLU A 13 20.13 -28.15 -2.63
C GLU A 13 19.27 -27.06 -3.28
N ALA A 14 18.48 -27.42 -4.30
CA ALA A 14 17.57 -26.48 -4.94
C ALA A 14 16.47 -25.99 -3.98
N ARG A 15 15.95 -26.88 -3.10
CA ARG A 15 14.96 -26.53 -2.08
C ARG A 15 15.53 -25.57 -1.04
N GLU A 16 16.74 -25.81 -0.53
CA GLU A 16 17.38 -24.89 0.41
C GLU A 16 17.61 -23.50 -0.21
N ARG A 17 18.11 -23.43 -1.45
CA ARG A 17 18.29 -22.15 -2.16
C ARG A 17 16.96 -21.42 -2.37
N LEU A 18 15.90 -22.15 -2.69
CA LEU A 18 14.57 -21.56 -2.88
C LEU A 18 13.98 -21.06 -1.56
N ALA A 19 14.11 -21.82 -0.46
CA ALA A 19 13.66 -21.40 0.86
C ALA A 19 14.34 -20.09 1.29
N GLY A 20 15.67 -19.99 1.13
CA GLY A 20 16.40 -18.75 1.43
C GLY A 20 15.98 -17.57 0.54
N THR A 21 15.67 -17.83 -0.73
CA THR A 21 15.14 -16.82 -1.65
C THR A 21 13.73 -16.36 -1.23
N ILE A 22 12.86 -17.29 -0.86
CA ILE A 22 11.49 -17.02 -0.38
C ILE A 22 11.52 -16.17 0.89
N ASP A 23 12.39 -16.48 1.86
CA ASP A 23 12.54 -15.70 3.09
C ASP A 23 12.98 -14.25 2.81
N GLN A 24 13.93 -14.07 1.88
CA GLN A 24 14.34 -12.73 1.42
C GLN A 24 13.19 -11.96 0.76
N LEU A 25 12.38 -12.64 -0.07
CA LEU A 25 11.20 -12.04 -0.69
C LEU A 25 10.12 -11.70 0.33
N LEU A 26 9.88 -12.53 1.35
CA LEU A 26 8.94 -12.24 2.44
C LEU A 26 9.36 -11.01 3.25
N TYR A 27 10.65 -10.86 3.53
CA TYR A 27 11.18 -9.70 4.24
C TYR A 27 11.10 -8.42 3.40
N ARG A 28 11.50 -8.47 2.12
CA ARG A 28 11.51 -7.31 1.22
C ARG A 28 10.11 -6.91 0.75
N SER A 29 9.24 -7.89 0.53
CA SER A 29 7.82 -7.68 0.22
C SER A 29 7.01 -7.41 1.48
N SER A 30 7.66 -7.16 2.63
CA SER A 30 6.93 -6.96 3.88
C SER A 30 5.91 -5.82 3.67
N PRO A 31 4.60 -6.12 3.85
CA PRO A 31 3.52 -5.18 3.55
C PRO A 31 3.69 -3.83 4.23
N LYS A 32 4.39 -3.83 5.38
CA LYS A 32 4.71 -2.64 6.17
C LYS A 32 5.39 -1.54 5.35
N THR A 33 6.31 -1.89 4.44
CA THR A 33 7.05 -0.89 3.64
C THR A 33 6.21 -0.30 2.50
N ILE A 34 5.28 -1.08 1.96
CA ILE A 34 4.35 -0.64 0.92
C ILE A 34 3.32 0.31 1.54
N VAL A 35 2.69 -0.11 2.63
CA VAL A 35 1.69 0.69 3.36
C VAL A 35 2.29 2.01 3.84
N SER A 36 3.52 2.01 4.36
CA SER A 36 4.17 3.25 4.80
C SER A 36 4.46 4.22 3.66
N ARG A 37 4.81 3.73 2.47
CA ARG A 37 4.97 4.57 1.26
C ARG A 37 3.64 5.17 0.82
N GLU A 38 2.57 4.38 0.80
CA GLU A 38 1.23 4.88 0.45
C GLU A 38 0.76 5.93 1.45
N LEU A 39 0.91 5.68 2.75
CA LEU A 39 0.57 6.65 3.79
C LEU A 39 1.39 7.93 3.67
N ALA A 40 2.68 7.83 3.34
CA ALA A 40 3.52 9.01 3.11
C ALA A 40 3.05 9.82 1.91
N ALA A 41 2.67 9.16 0.81
CA ALA A 41 2.13 9.82 -0.37
C ALA A 41 0.81 10.56 -0.06
N VAL A 42 -0.09 9.93 0.69
CA VAL A 42 -1.34 10.58 1.14
C VAL A 42 -1.04 11.76 2.05
N LYS A 43 -0.13 11.60 3.03
CA LYS A 43 0.26 12.70 3.93
C LYS A 43 0.90 13.86 3.19
N ALA A 44 1.74 13.61 2.20
CA ALA A 44 2.38 14.65 1.39
C ALA A 44 1.37 15.53 0.63
N HIS A 45 0.16 15.02 0.38
CA HIS A 45 -0.91 15.83 -0.18
C HIS A 45 -1.45 16.87 0.81
N TYR A 46 -1.43 16.58 2.11
CA TYR A 46 -2.06 17.39 3.16
C TYR A 46 -1.07 18.08 4.10
N ILE A 47 0.20 17.72 4.08
CA ILE A 47 1.25 18.24 4.96
C ILE A 47 2.45 18.61 4.10
N ASP A 48 2.99 19.79 4.35
CA ASP A 48 4.22 20.23 3.70
C ASP A 48 5.42 19.41 4.21
N ALA A 49 6.23 18.89 3.29
CA ALA A 49 7.35 18.02 3.63
C ALA A 49 8.55 18.77 4.22
N GLU A 50 8.67 20.07 3.93
CA GLU A 50 9.79 20.90 4.40
C GLU A 50 9.47 21.50 5.76
N THR A 51 8.26 22.05 5.93
CA THR A 51 7.87 22.77 7.16
C THR A 51 7.09 21.92 8.14
N GLY A 52 6.47 20.82 7.69
CA GLY A 52 5.55 20.01 8.50
C GLY A 52 4.17 20.65 8.70
N GLU A 53 3.90 21.81 8.08
CA GLU A 53 2.65 22.51 8.25
C GLU A 53 1.51 21.87 7.44
N PRO A 54 0.27 21.86 7.94
CA PRO A 54 -0.88 21.43 7.17
C PRO A 54 -1.10 22.31 5.93
N ARG A 55 -1.29 21.68 4.77
CA ARG A 55 -1.71 22.30 3.51
C ARG A 55 -3.20 22.63 3.56
N THR A 56 -3.51 23.71 4.24
CA THR A 56 -4.88 24.18 4.50
C THR A 56 -5.73 24.30 3.23
N ASP A 57 -5.14 24.71 2.10
CA ASP A 57 -5.82 24.77 0.80
C ASP A 57 -6.36 23.41 0.33
N ASN A 58 -5.52 22.36 0.37
CA ASN A 58 -5.92 21.01 -0.03
C ASN A 58 -6.95 20.39 0.93
N ILE A 59 -6.80 20.68 2.23
CA ILE A 59 -7.76 20.28 3.25
C ILE A 59 -9.12 20.95 2.97
N ALA A 60 -9.13 22.27 2.74
CA ALA A 60 -10.35 23.02 2.46
C ALA A 60 -11.06 22.52 1.19
N LYS A 61 -10.31 22.20 0.12
CA LYS A 61 -10.88 21.60 -1.11
C LYS A 61 -11.57 20.26 -0.83
N THR A 62 -10.90 19.35 -0.13
CA THR A 62 -11.45 18.04 0.20
C THR A 62 -12.70 18.18 1.07
N ALA A 63 -12.66 19.06 2.08
CA ALA A 63 -13.80 19.35 2.93
C ALA A 63 -14.99 19.94 2.14
N GLY A 64 -14.73 20.89 1.24
CA GLY A 64 -15.75 21.49 0.39
C GLY A 64 -16.43 20.46 -0.51
N ILE A 65 -15.67 19.54 -1.10
CA ILE A 65 -16.23 18.42 -1.89
C ILE A 65 -17.12 17.54 -1.02
N ALA A 66 -16.65 17.12 0.16
CA ALA A 66 -17.42 16.27 1.06
C ALA A 66 -18.75 16.95 1.47
N VAL A 67 -18.71 18.23 1.84
CA VAL A 67 -19.90 19.02 2.16
C VAL A 67 -20.84 19.12 0.95
N GLY A 68 -20.31 19.39 -0.25
CA GLY A 68 -21.09 19.45 -1.48
C GLY A 68 -21.81 18.14 -1.80
N VAL A 69 -21.14 17.00 -1.63
CA VAL A 69 -21.73 15.67 -1.82
C VAL A 69 -22.85 15.42 -0.80
N VAL A 70 -22.63 15.73 0.48
CA VAL A 70 -23.66 15.60 1.51
C VAL A 70 -24.87 16.48 1.20
N ALA A 71 -24.64 17.75 0.83
CA ALA A 71 -25.70 18.68 0.44
C ALA A 71 -26.50 18.16 -0.76
N LEU A 72 -25.83 17.62 -1.77
CA LEU A 72 -26.47 16.99 -2.93
C LEU A 72 -27.37 15.82 -2.51
N PHE A 73 -26.88 14.92 -1.66
CA PHE A 73 -27.70 13.80 -1.15
C PHE A 73 -28.91 14.29 -0.35
N VAL A 74 -28.76 15.32 0.48
CA VAL A 74 -29.87 15.92 1.24
C VAL A 74 -30.92 16.51 0.31
N VAL A 75 -30.51 17.23 -0.75
CA VAL A 75 -31.42 17.79 -1.75
C VAL A 75 -32.17 16.69 -2.50
N ILE A 76 -31.47 15.66 -2.96
CA ILE A 76 -32.09 14.51 -3.63
C ILE A 76 -33.12 13.85 -2.71
N ARG A 77 -32.75 13.58 -1.46
CA ARG A 77 -33.65 12.99 -0.46
C ARG A 77 -34.88 13.85 -0.19
N LYS A 78 -34.75 15.17 -0.25
CA LYS A 78 -35.87 16.11 -0.07
C LYS A 78 -36.83 16.12 -1.27
N ILE A 79 -36.34 15.87 -2.49
CA ILE A 79 -37.17 15.84 -3.71
C ILE A 79 -37.90 14.50 -3.87
N VAL A 80 -37.26 13.40 -3.46
CA VAL A 80 -37.82 12.04 -3.62
C VAL A 80 -38.84 11.68 -2.52
N ARG A 81 -38.88 12.44 -1.42
CA ARG A 81 -39.85 12.29 -0.33
C ARG A 81 -41.00 13.26 -0.50
#